data_AF-A0A7S1IVB6-F1
#
_entry.id   AF-A0A7S1IVB6-F1
#
_cell.length_a   1.000
_cell.length_b   1.000
_cell.length_c   1.000
_cell.angle_alpha   90.00
_cell.angle_beta   90.00
_cell.angle_gamma   90.00
#
_symmetry.space_group_name_H-M   'P 1'
#
loop_
_entity.id
_entity.type
_entity.pdbx_description
1 polymer ?
#
loop_
_entity_poly.entity_id
_entity_poly.type
_entity_poly.pdbx_seq_one_letter_code
_entity_poly.pdbx_strand_id
1 'polypeptide(L)'
;MAQHVSVAPPVTFRLPLPDCLAEVGGEQSRRRRARPSRDWCLGPFELRPMDPTLLAQVSQDSRTYTTGAASLPGHLSKIEEITLTAERRKKLALPEAAKKFCFAYPVWNSSKPEEDGLSMDEHNFRTLGGYVYFSEHGVCAVTALALAKDGGSLRFGCRMRPPHMQQLRQILERDDRLQPVNKRFSDILGKVEHCWIGAGESFVRDGVRQTAADWPHGAFAFFFEFDESYDCYFAIEAGWERPLGTRAVSTDTSE
;
A
#
# COMPACT_ATOMS: atom_id res chain seq x y z
N MET A 1 -25.16 -5.40 33.80
CA MET A 1 -23.91 -6.14 33.52
C MET A 1 -23.35 -5.60 32.21
N ALA A 2 -22.39 -4.68 32.27
CA ALA A 2 -21.74 -4.14 31.07
C ALA A 2 -20.73 -5.17 30.56
N GLN A 3 -20.90 -5.64 29.33
CA GLN A 3 -19.95 -6.53 28.68
C GLN A 3 -18.71 -5.74 28.29
N HIS A 4 -17.58 -6.12 28.87
CA HIS A 4 -16.28 -5.54 28.56
C HIS A 4 -15.83 -6.07 27.19
N VAL A 5 -15.96 -5.24 26.15
CA VAL A 5 -15.44 -5.58 24.82
C VAL A 5 -13.93 -5.37 24.86
N SER A 6 -13.16 -6.46 24.70
CA SER A 6 -11.71 -6.42 24.60
C SER A 6 -11.34 -5.83 23.23
N VAL A 7 -10.82 -4.60 23.23
CA VAL A 7 -10.31 -3.95 22.03
C VAL A 7 -8.92 -4.52 21.75
N ALA A 8 -8.73 -5.11 20.56
CA ALA A 8 -7.43 -5.63 20.13
C ALA A 8 -6.42 -4.46 20.01
N PRO A 9 -5.13 -4.67 20.35
CA PRO A 9 -4.13 -3.61 20.29
C PRO A 9 -3.93 -3.09 18.86
N PRO A 10 -3.55 -1.81 18.69
CA PRO A 10 -3.31 -1.21 17.38
C PRO A 10 -2.20 -1.95 16.63
N VAL A 11 -2.47 -2.31 15.38
CA VAL A 11 -1.51 -3.01 14.52
C VAL A 11 -0.39 -2.05 14.15
N THR A 12 0.84 -2.40 14.56
CA THR A 12 2.04 -1.62 14.23
C THR A 12 2.64 -2.15 12.94
N PHE A 13 2.71 -1.31 11.90
CA PHE A 13 3.52 -1.59 10.71
C PHE A 13 4.99 -1.67 11.13
N ARG A 14 5.55 -2.88 11.13
CA ARG A 14 7.01 -3.06 11.14
C ARG A 14 7.47 -3.03 9.69
N LEU A 15 7.77 -1.84 9.18
CA LEU A 15 8.66 -1.74 8.03
C LEU A 15 9.96 -2.45 8.42
N PRO A 16 10.53 -3.29 7.55
CA PRO A 16 11.86 -3.77 7.82
C PRO A 16 12.78 -2.56 7.83
N LEU A 17 13.45 -2.36 8.96
CA LEU A 17 14.74 -1.68 8.90
C LEU A 17 15.58 -2.55 7.95
N PRO A 18 16.07 -2.01 6.82
CA PRO A 18 17.00 -2.74 5.98
C PRO A 18 18.06 -3.47 6.84
N ASP A 19 18.38 -4.74 6.53
CA ASP A 19 19.42 -5.50 7.26
C ASP A 19 20.77 -4.74 7.33
N CYS A 20 21.02 -3.83 6.38
CA CYS A 20 22.17 -2.93 6.40
C CYS A 20 22.19 -1.92 7.57
N LEU A 21 21.09 -1.74 8.29
CA LEU A 21 21.07 -0.96 9.54
C LEU A 21 21.47 -1.79 10.76
N ALA A 22 21.38 -3.13 10.67
CA ALA A 22 21.96 -4.00 11.69
C ALA A 22 23.50 -3.96 11.65
N GLU A 23 24.11 -3.44 10.57
CA GLU A 23 25.56 -3.32 10.41
C GLU A 23 26.15 -1.97 10.88
N VAL A 24 25.32 -0.95 11.16
CA VAL A 24 25.81 0.37 11.61
C VAL A 24 26.21 0.36 13.11
N GLY A 25 25.83 -0.68 13.85
CA GLY A 25 26.34 -0.97 15.19
C GLY A 25 27.53 -1.92 15.12
N GLY A 26 28.74 -1.38 15.00
CA GLY A 26 29.95 -2.19 14.90
C GLY A 26 30.13 -3.13 16.11
N GLU A 27 30.10 -4.44 15.88
CA GLU A 27 31.15 -5.35 16.35
C GLU A 27 31.03 -6.73 15.70
N GLN A 28 32.20 -7.28 15.37
CA GLN A 28 32.42 -8.52 14.65
C GLN A 28 31.68 -9.72 15.28
N SER A 29 30.59 -10.15 14.66
CA SER A 29 30.04 -11.48 14.91
C SER A 29 29.83 -12.21 13.60
N ARG A 30 30.71 -13.17 13.31
CA ARG A 30 30.59 -14.19 12.28
C ARG A 30 29.34 -15.05 12.57
N ARG A 31 28.13 -14.53 12.33
CA ARG A 31 26.90 -15.31 12.33
C ARG A 31 26.52 -15.64 10.90
N ARG A 32 26.17 -16.91 10.69
CA ARG A 32 25.67 -17.45 9.42
C ARG A 32 24.69 -16.46 8.80
N ARG A 33 24.96 -16.01 7.57
CA ARG A 33 24.05 -15.17 6.80
C ARG A 33 22.73 -15.91 6.67
N ALA A 34 21.78 -15.60 7.54
CA ALA A 34 20.39 -15.97 7.33
C ALA A 34 20.02 -15.38 5.97
N ARG A 35 19.67 -16.22 5.01
CA ARG A 35 19.14 -15.71 3.74
C ARG A 35 17.91 -14.89 4.11
N PRO A 36 17.80 -13.61 3.67
CA PRO A 36 16.62 -12.82 3.94
C PRO A 36 15.41 -13.62 3.48
N SER A 37 14.41 -13.74 4.37
CA SER A 37 13.12 -14.34 4.05
C SER A 37 12.61 -13.68 2.77
N ARG A 38 12.50 -14.46 1.69
CA ARG A 38 12.21 -13.96 0.34
C ARG A 38 10.77 -13.52 0.14
N ASP A 39 9.89 -13.79 1.08
CA ASP A 39 8.46 -13.53 0.92
C ASP A 39 8.01 -12.41 1.87
N TRP A 40 8.01 -11.17 1.37
CA TRP A 40 7.38 -10.03 2.03
C TRP A 40 5.87 -10.09 1.78
N CYS A 41 5.13 -10.49 2.79
CA CYS A 41 3.68 -10.44 2.77
C CYS A 41 3.24 -9.41 3.80
N LEU A 42 2.57 -8.35 3.35
CA LEU A 42 1.62 -7.71 4.26
C LEU A 42 0.50 -8.73 4.51
N GLY A 43 0.00 -8.76 5.74
CA GLY A 43 -0.99 -9.74 6.18
C GLY A 43 -2.22 -9.80 5.26
N PRO A 44 -3.07 -10.82 5.43
CA PRO A 44 -4.29 -10.91 4.66
C PRO A 44 -5.10 -9.59 4.73
N PHE A 45 -5.66 -9.13 3.62
CA PHE A 45 -6.52 -7.95 3.52
C PHE A 45 -7.88 -8.32 2.94
N GLU A 46 -8.91 -7.64 3.42
CA GLU A 46 -10.27 -7.68 2.89
C GLU A 46 -10.73 -6.27 2.54
N LEU A 47 -11.69 -6.19 1.62
CA LEU A 47 -12.36 -4.93 1.26
C LEU A 47 -13.61 -4.77 2.13
N ARG A 48 -13.65 -3.68 2.90
CA ARG A 48 -14.79 -3.33 3.74
C ARG A 48 -15.59 -2.20 3.10
N PRO A 49 -16.87 -2.42 2.73
CA PRO A 49 -17.72 -1.36 2.19
C PRO A 49 -17.88 -0.21 3.17
N MET A 50 -17.90 1.02 2.64
CA MET A 50 -18.11 2.25 3.39
C MET A 50 -19.20 3.09 2.74
N ASP A 51 -19.74 4.04 3.52
CA ASP A 51 -20.67 5.04 3.02
C ASP A 51 -19.96 5.93 1.97
N PRO A 52 -20.44 6.00 0.71
CA PRO A 52 -19.83 6.85 -0.31
C PRO A 52 -19.90 8.34 0.01
N THR A 53 -20.82 8.78 0.89
CA THR A 53 -20.93 10.18 1.31
C THR A 53 -19.77 10.62 2.20
N LEU A 54 -18.92 9.69 2.66
CA LEU A 54 -17.72 10.01 3.41
C LEU A 54 -16.68 10.82 2.64
N LEU A 55 -16.72 10.72 1.32
CA LEU A 55 -15.92 11.56 0.45
C LEU A 55 -16.71 12.83 0.17
N ALA A 56 -16.49 13.85 1.00
CA ALA A 56 -17.22 15.11 0.94
C ALA A 56 -17.05 15.80 -0.42
N GLN A 57 -15.85 15.72 -0.99
CA GLN A 57 -15.54 16.19 -2.32
C GLN A 57 -14.55 15.23 -2.97
N VAL A 58 -14.86 14.79 -4.18
CA VAL A 58 -13.91 14.10 -5.05
C VAL A 58 -13.75 14.91 -6.32
N SER A 59 -12.57 15.49 -6.49
CA SER A 59 -12.22 16.17 -7.73
C SER A 59 -11.51 15.18 -8.64
N GLN A 60 -12.21 14.77 -9.70
CA GLN A 60 -11.66 13.83 -10.69
C GLN A 60 -10.44 14.41 -11.40
N ASP A 61 -10.42 15.73 -11.62
CA ASP A 61 -9.36 16.41 -12.36
C ASP A 61 -8.09 16.59 -11.53
N SER A 62 -8.23 16.96 -10.25
CA SER A 62 -7.07 17.17 -9.36
C SER A 62 -6.59 15.89 -8.67
N ARG A 63 -7.30 14.76 -8.84
CA ARG A 63 -7.00 13.48 -8.15
C ARG A 63 -6.87 13.66 -6.65
N THR A 64 -7.70 14.52 -6.09
CA THR A 64 -7.76 14.76 -4.65
C THR A 64 -9.16 14.47 -4.14
N TYR A 65 -9.22 14.10 -2.87
CA TYR A 65 -10.47 13.95 -2.15
C TYR A 65 -10.36 14.57 -0.77
N THR A 66 -11.49 14.90 -0.16
CA THR A 66 -11.56 15.26 1.25
C THR A 66 -12.43 14.23 1.98
N THR A 67 -11.91 13.71 3.10
CA THR A 67 -12.69 12.86 4.00
C THR A 67 -13.53 13.75 4.92
N GLY A 68 -14.78 13.36 5.18
CA GLY A 68 -15.81 14.08 5.94
C GLY A 68 -15.37 15.07 7.03
N ALA A 69 -15.64 14.77 8.30
CA ALA A 69 -15.60 15.76 9.39
C ALA A 69 -14.23 16.46 9.57
N ALA A 70 -13.12 15.84 9.16
CA ALA A 70 -11.79 16.40 9.29
C ALA A 70 -11.32 17.17 8.05
N SER A 71 -12.03 17.09 6.91
CA SER A 71 -11.69 17.69 5.62
C SER A 71 -10.22 17.49 5.24
N LEU A 72 -9.66 16.32 5.50
CA LEU A 72 -8.26 16.08 5.22
C LEU A 72 -8.07 15.80 3.73
N PRO A 73 -7.15 16.50 3.06
CA PRO A 73 -6.86 16.24 1.66
C PRO A 73 -6.17 14.87 1.55
N GLY A 74 -6.71 14.01 0.70
CA GLY A 74 -6.09 12.78 0.27
C GLY A 74 -5.86 12.78 -1.23
N HIS A 75 -5.05 11.82 -1.69
CA HIS A 75 -4.71 11.66 -3.10
C HIS A 75 -5.35 10.40 -3.67
N LEU A 76 -5.78 10.49 -4.92
CA LEU A 76 -6.30 9.37 -5.70
C LEU A 76 -5.26 8.93 -6.73
N SER A 77 -5.23 7.63 -7.02
CA SER A 77 -4.58 7.12 -8.21
C SER A 77 -5.27 7.66 -9.46
N LYS A 78 -4.68 7.38 -10.63
CA LYS A 78 -5.38 7.56 -11.90
C LYS A 78 -6.72 6.82 -11.87
N ILE A 79 -7.77 7.47 -12.37
CA ILE A 79 -9.09 6.86 -12.56
C ILE A 79 -9.02 5.96 -13.79
N GLU A 80 -9.37 4.69 -13.60
CA GLU A 80 -9.35 3.65 -14.64
C GLU A 80 -10.76 3.09 -14.87
N GLU A 81 -10.99 2.57 -16.07
CA GLU A 81 -12.25 1.91 -16.42
C GLU A 81 -12.32 0.48 -15.88
N ILE A 82 -13.51 0.06 -15.46
CA ILE A 82 -13.74 -1.32 -15.04
C ILE A 82 -13.99 -2.16 -16.31
N THR A 83 -12.98 -2.92 -16.72
CA THR A 83 -13.03 -3.81 -17.90
C THR A 83 -13.53 -5.22 -17.59
N LEU A 84 -13.89 -5.49 -16.33
CA LEU A 84 -14.36 -6.79 -15.89
C LEU A 84 -15.79 -7.09 -16.37
N THR A 85 -16.04 -8.36 -16.76
CA THR A 85 -17.39 -8.83 -17.11
C THR A 85 -18.35 -8.78 -15.92
N ALA A 86 -19.65 -8.68 -16.19
CA ALA A 86 -20.69 -8.62 -15.16
C ALA A 86 -20.61 -9.79 -14.15
N GLU A 87 -20.33 -11.00 -14.64
CA GLU A 87 -20.14 -12.19 -13.79
C GLU A 87 -18.96 -12.03 -12.82
N ARG A 88 -17.81 -11.55 -13.31
CA ARG A 88 -16.62 -11.31 -12.47
C ARG A 88 -16.86 -10.17 -11.48
N ARG A 89 -17.55 -9.11 -11.91
CA ARG A 89 -17.94 -7.98 -11.04
C ARG A 89 -18.82 -8.46 -9.89
N LYS A 90 -19.83 -9.29 -10.17
CA LYS A 90 -20.69 -9.90 -9.16
C LYS A 90 -19.90 -10.78 -8.18
N LYS A 91 -18.97 -11.61 -8.69
CA LYS A 91 -18.11 -12.47 -7.85
C LYS A 91 -17.21 -11.67 -6.90
N LEU A 92 -16.75 -10.50 -7.32
CA LEU A 92 -15.92 -9.58 -6.54
C LEU A 92 -16.73 -8.59 -5.71
N ALA A 93 -18.07 -8.72 -5.67
CA ALA A 93 -18.98 -7.79 -5.02
C ALA A 93 -18.76 -6.31 -5.43
N LEU A 94 -18.38 -6.07 -6.69
CA LEU A 94 -18.24 -4.72 -7.21
C LEU A 94 -19.63 -4.11 -7.43
N PRO A 95 -19.83 -2.81 -7.13
CA PRO A 95 -21.11 -2.15 -7.36
C PRO A 95 -21.52 -2.24 -8.83
N GLU A 96 -22.77 -2.61 -9.11
CA GLU A 96 -23.26 -2.78 -10.49
C GLU A 96 -23.26 -1.47 -11.28
N ALA A 97 -23.49 -0.35 -10.61
CA ALA A 97 -23.44 0.99 -11.21
C ALA A 97 -22.00 1.49 -11.49
N ALA A 98 -20.97 0.84 -10.94
CA ALA A 98 -19.59 1.31 -11.10
C ALA A 98 -19.09 1.12 -12.54
N LYS A 99 -18.65 2.20 -13.17
CA LYS A 99 -18.02 2.22 -14.49
C LYS A 99 -16.52 2.46 -14.42
N LYS A 100 -16.07 3.22 -13.41
CA LYS A 100 -14.67 3.56 -13.19
C LYS A 100 -14.28 3.32 -11.73
N PHE A 101 -13.00 3.23 -11.47
CA PHE A 101 -12.45 3.11 -10.12
C PHE A 101 -11.10 3.82 -10.01
N CYS A 102 -10.72 4.17 -8.79
CA CYS A 102 -9.35 4.55 -8.45
C CYS A 102 -9.02 4.04 -7.04
N PHE A 103 -7.74 4.02 -6.70
CA PHE A 103 -7.26 3.80 -5.35
C PHE A 103 -7.12 5.13 -4.63
N ALA A 104 -7.66 5.26 -3.41
CA ALA A 104 -7.42 6.35 -2.50
C ALA A 104 -6.22 5.99 -1.61
N TYR A 105 -5.16 6.79 -1.69
CA TYR A 105 -3.96 6.57 -0.90
C TYR A 105 -4.19 6.91 0.58
N PRO A 106 -3.48 6.24 1.51
CA PRO A 106 -3.47 6.63 2.92
C PRO A 106 -3.23 8.13 3.11
N VAL A 107 -3.98 8.74 4.02
CA VAL A 107 -3.77 10.13 4.43
C VAL A 107 -2.81 10.15 5.61
N TRP A 108 -1.62 10.68 5.37
CA TRP A 108 -0.51 10.70 6.30
C TRP A 108 -0.69 11.78 7.40
N ASN A 109 -1.72 11.67 8.24
CA ASN A 109 -1.82 12.39 9.51
C ASN A 109 -2.98 11.88 10.37
N SER A 110 -3.26 10.57 10.37
CA SER A 110 -4.32 10.02 11.23
C SER A 110 -3.88 9.98 12.69
N SER A 111 -4.51 10.81 13.50
CA SER A 111 -4.67 10.59 14.94
C SER A 111 -5.23 9.19 15.19
N LYS A 112 -5.15 8.72 16.43
CA LYS A 112 -5.73 7.41 16.78
C LYS A 112 -7.23 7.41 16.45
N PRO A 113 -7.81 6.26 16.05
CA PRO A 113 -9.22 6.19 15.68
C PRO A 113 -10.15 6.73 16.78
N GLU A 114 -9.77 6.49 18.03
CA GLU A 114 -10.47 6.91 19.25
C GLU A 114 -10.53 8.43 19.43
N GLU A 115 -9.55 9.16 18.90
CA GLU A 115 -9.44 10.61 19.03
C GLU A 115 -10.30 11.34 17.98
N ASP A 116 -10.56 10.69 16.84
CA ASP A 116 -11.25 11.29 15.70
C ASP A 116 -12.74 10.92 15.61
N GLY A 117 -13.23 10.04 16.49
CA GLY A 117 -14.62 9.55 16.45
C GLY A 117 -14.96 8.75 15.19
N LEU A 118 -13.94 8.24 14.49
CA LEU A 118 -14.10 7.48 13.26
C LEU A 118 -14.45 6.02 13.57
N SER A 119 -15.30 5.43 12.74
CA SER A 119 -15.45 3.98 12.65
C SER A 119 -14.12 3.31 12.27
N MET A 120 -13.99 2.03 12.59
CA MET A 120 -12.78 1.26 12.25
C MET A 120 -12.53 1.23 10.74
N ASP A 121 -13.57 1.18 9.92
CA ASP A 121 -13.45 1.16 8.46
C ASP A 121 -13.01 2.52 7.90
N GLU A 122 -13.51 3.63 8.45
CA GLU A 122 -13.03 4.98 8.11
C GLU A 122 -11.56 5.18 8.51
N HIS A 123 -11.19 4.70 9.70
CA HIS A 123 -9.81 4.72 10.14
C HIS A 123 -8.92 3.87 9.23
N ASN A 124 -9.37 2.67 8.85
CA ASN A 124 -8.68 1.80 7.91
C ASN A 124 -8.53 2.45 6.53
N PHE A 125 -9.57 3.07 6.00
CA PHE A 125 -9.49 3.80 4.74
C PHE A 125 -8.48 4.95 4.82
N ARG A 126 -8.45 5.69 5.94
CA ARG A 126 -7.48 6.77 6.14
C ARG A 126 -6.05 6.27 6.29
N THR A 127 -5.84 5.14 6.96
CA THR A 127 -4.49 4.63 7.28
C THR A 127 -3.91 3.67 6.24
N LEU A 128 -4.77 2.91 5.57
CA LEU A 128 -4.41 1.85 4.62
C LEU A 128 -4.80 2.20 3.19
N GLY A 129 -5.68 3.19 3.01
CA GLY A 129 -6.27 3.51 1.72
C GLY A 129 -7.46 2.62 1.40
N GLY A 130 -7.94 2.73 0.18
CA GLY A 130 -9.10 1.98 -0.28
C GLY A 130 -9.41 2.21 -1.75
N TYR A 131 -10.49 1.61 -2.23
CA TYR A 131 -10.97 1.85 -3.59
C TYR A 131 -12.19 2.77 -3.58
N VAL A 132 -12.21 3.67 -4.53
CA VAL A 132 -13.34 4.57 -4.81
C VAL A 132 -13.89 4.18 -6.16
N TYR A 133 -15.20 3.91 -6.20
CA TYR A 133 -15.91 3.47 -7.39
C TYR A 133 -16.84 4.59 -7.87
N PHE A 134 -16.85 4.82 -9.18
CA PHE A 134 -17.62 5.88 -9.80
C PHE A 134 -18.65 5.33 -10.77
N SER A 135 -19.85 5.89 -10.71
CA SER A 135 -20.92 5.75 -11.68
C SER A 135 -20.99 6.99 -12.59
N GLU A 136 -22.01 7.08 -13.44
CA GLU A 136 -22.29 8.30 -14.23
C GLU A 136 -22.67 9.50 -13.34
N HIS A 137 -23.15 9.25 -12.12
CA HIS A 137 -23.60 10.28 -11.18
C HIS A 137 -22.55 10.66 -10.13
N GLY A 138 -21.31 10.16 -10.27
CA GLY A 138 -20.22 10.38 -9.30
C GLY A 138 -19.90 9.15 -8.47
N VAL A 139 -19.35 9.34 -7.26
CA VAL A 139 -18.96 8.24 -6.37
C VAL A 139 -20.18 7.41 -6.00
N CYS A 140 -20.13 6.10 -6.28
CA CYS A 140 -21.21 5.17 -5.96
C CYS A 140 -20.86 4.16 -4.86
N ALA A 141 -19.57 3.95 -4.60
CA ALA A 141 -19.12 3.15 -3.47
C ALA A 141 -17.69 3.49 -3.07
N VAL A 142 -17.37 3.21 -1.82
CA VAL A 142 -16.03 3.28 -1.26
C VAL A 142 -15.76 1.97 -0.51
N THR A 143 -14.55 1.43 -0.61
CA THR A 143 -14.13 0.26 0.16
C THR A 143 -12.79 0.51 0.82
N ALA A 144 -12.71 0.35 2.15
CA ALA A 144 -11.44 0.37 2.87
C ALA A 144 -10.66 -0.93 2.63
N LEU A 145 -9.34 -0.82 2.55
CA LEU A 145 -8.48 -1.97 2.85
C LEU A 145 -8.53 -2.20 4.36
N ALA A 146 -8.91 -3.40 4.79
CA ALA A 146 -8.84 -3.82 6.18
C ALA A 146 -7.97 -5.06 6.29
N LEU A 147 -7.29 -5.25 7.42
CA LEU A 147 -6.57 -6.49 7.69
C LEU A 147 -7.59 -7.62 7.86
N ALA A 148 -7.63 -8.55 6.93
CA ALA A 148 -8.44 -9.75 7.04
C ALA A 148 -7.90 -10.64 8.15
N LYS A 149 -8.80 -11.36 8.82
CA LYS A 149 -8.40 -12.38 9.79
C LYS A 149 -7.86 -13.63 9.09
N ASP A 150 -8.41 -13.95 7.91
CA ASP A 150 -8.08 -15.13 7.11
C ASP A 150 -8.06 -14.80 5.60
N GLY A 151 -6.89 -14.90 4.95
CA GLY A 151 -6.73 -14.92 3.48
C GLY A 151 -6.48 -13.57 2.76
N GLY A 152 -5.62 -13.61 1.72
CA GLY A 152 -5.37 -12.53 0.74
C GLY A 152 -4.25 -11.54 1.08
N SER A 153 -2.96 -11.86 0.87
CA SER A 153 -1.87 -10.91 1.16
C SER A 153 -1.57 -9.94 0.00
N LEU A 154 -1.30 -8.67 0.31
CA LEU A 154 -0.54 -7.82 -0.61
C LEU A 154 0.92 -8.28 -0.53
N ARG A 155 1.43 -8.76 -1.66
CA ARG A 155 2.80 -9.29 -1.75
C ARG A 155 3.68 -8.27 -2.43
N PHE A 156 4.86 -8.12 -1.87
CA PHE A 156 5.89 -7.31 -2.46
C PHE A 156 7.05 -8.20 -2.86
N GLY A 157 7.60 -7.91 -4.04
CA GLY A 157 8.80 -8.55 -4.53
C GLY A 157 10.02 -8.20 -3.68
N CYS A 158 11.18 -8.65 -4.13
CA CYS A 158 12.43 -8.26 -3.50
C CYS A 158 12.68 -6.75 -3.60
N ARG A 159 13.52 -6.24 -2.70
CA ARG A 159 14.06 -4.89 -2.80
C ARG A 159 14.77 -4.72 -4.15
N MET A 160 14.31 -3.78 -4.94
CA MET A 160 14.88 -3.43 -6.23
C MET A 160 15.48 -2.02 -6.17
N ARG A 161 16.57 -1.82 -6.91
CA ARG A 161 17.16 -0.50 -7.13
C ARG A 161 17.49 -0.32 -8.61
N PRO A 162 16.61 0.34 -9.38
CA PRO A 162 16.87 0.61 -10.79
C PRO A 162 18.05 1.60 -10.91
N PRO A 163 18.80 1.55 -12.02
CA PRO A 163 19.94 2.44 -12.25
C PRO A 163 19.57 3.93 -12.25
N HIS A 164 18.28 4.25 -12.40
CA HIS A 164 17.76 5.61 -12.49
C HIS A 164 16.90 6.04 -11.29
N MET A 165 17.18 5.53 -10.08
CA MET A 165 16.41 5.90 -8.87
C MET A 165 16.45 7.40 -8.55
N GLN A 166 17.58 8.07 -8.79
CA GLN A 166 17.69 9.52 -8.56
C GLN A 166 16.75 10.31 -9.47
N GLN A 167 16.67 9.95 -10.76
CA GLN A 167 15.75 10.59 -11.68
C GLN A 167 14.30 10.36 -11.26
N LEU A 168 13.98 9.13 -10.83
CA LEU A 168 12.65 8.79 -10.31
C LEU A 168 12.30 9.66 -9.10
N ARG A 169 13.21 9.75 -8.12
CA ARG A 169 13.06 10.60 -6.94
C ARG A 169 12.71 12.03 -7.32
N GLN A 170 13.51 12.66 -8.18
CA GLN A 170 13.30 14.04 -8.58
C GLN A 170 11.97 14.25 -9.32
N ILE A 171 11.50 13.27 -10.09
CA ILE A 171 10.19 13.34 -10.76
C ILE A 171 9.07 13.28 -9.72
N LEU A 172 9.16 12.35 -8.78
CA LEU A 172 8.17 12.20 -7.71
C LEU A 172 8.16 13.38 -6.72
N GLU A 173 9.32 13.97 -6.44
CA GLU A 173 9.45 15.22 -5.66
C GLU A 173 8.79 16.40 -6.39
N ARG A 174 9.08 16.58 -7.69
CA ARG A 174 8.47 17.63 -8.50
C ARG A 174 6.94 17.50 -8.54
N ASP A 175 6.44 16.26 -8.57
CA ASP A 175 5.02 15.96 -8.63
C ASP A 175 4.35 15.95 -7.24
N ASP A 176 5.08 16.33 -6.17
CA ASP A 176 4.63 16.40 -4.77
C ASP A 176 4.05 15.07 -4.24
N ARG A 177 4.67 13.95 -4.66
CA ARG A 177 4.21 12.60 -4.31
C ARG A 177 4.99 11.95 -3.18
N LEU A 178 6.10 12.56 -2.76
CA LEU A 178 6.90 12.03 -1.66
C LEU A 178 6.23 12.39 -0.33
N GLN A 179 6.01 11.37 0.49
CA GLN A 179 5.41 11.51 1.80
C GLN A 179 6.44 11.12 2.86
N PRO A 180 6.61 11.87 3.95
CA PRO A 180 7.53 11.49 5.02
C PRO A 180 7.09 10.17 5.65
N VAL A 181 8.04 9.29 6.00
CA VAL A 181 7.79 8.11 6.83
C VAL A 181 7.64 8.56 8.30
N ASN A 182 7.08 7.70 9.14
CA ASN A 182 6.70 8.02 10.53
C ASN A 182 7.86 8.67 11.26
N LYS A 183 7.57 9.76 12.00
CA LYS A 183 8.55 10.49 12.81
C LYS A 183 9.47 9.56 13.59
N ARG A 184 8.94 8.47 14.15
CA ARG A 184 9.73 7.47 14.88
C ARG A 184 10.78 6.77 14.01
N PHE A 185 10.47 6.45 12.76
CA PHE A 185 11.44 5.93 11.80
C PHE A 185 12.44 7.02 11.39
N SER A 186 11.95 8.25 11.18
CA SER A 186 12.79 9.37 10.80
C SER A 186 13.82 9.76 11.88
N ASP A 187 13.45 9.62 13.16
CA ASP A 187 14.36 9.87 14.29
C ASP A 187 15.52 8.86 14.33
N ILE A 188 15.33 7.65 13.80
CA ILE A 188 16.34 6.58 13.79
C ILE A 188 17.18 6.61 12.50
N LEU A 189 16.55 6.87 11.37
CA LEU A 189 17.14 6.71 10.04
C LEU A 189 17.44 8.03 9.33
N GLY A 190 17.21 9.17 9.99
CA GLY A 190 17.13 10.44 9.29
C GLY A 190 15.85 10.53 8.45
N LYS A 191 15.70 11.59 7.65
CA LYS A 191 14.49 11.78 6.85
C LYS A 191 14.37 10.66 5.82
N VAL A 192 13.31 9.87 5.96
CA VAL A 192 12.90 8.87 4.97
C VAL A 192 11.59 9.32 4.38
N GLU A 193 11.50 9.34 3.06
CA GLU A 193 10.29 9.60 2.31
C GLU A 193 9.86 8.34 1.57
N HIS A 194 8.58 8.24 1.26
CA HIS A 194 8.01 7.11 0.54
C HIS A 194 6.97 7.58 -0.47
N CYS A 195 6.72 6.74 -1.47
CA CYS A 195 5.73 7.02 -2.49
C CYS A 195 5.17 5.72 -3.07
N TRP A 196 3.89 5.74 -3.43
CA TRP A 196 3.30 4.72 -4.28
C TRP A 196 3.52 5.05 -5.75
N ILE A 197 4.04 4.10 -6.50
CA ILE A 197 4.10 4.11 -7.96
C ILE A 197 2.92 3.30 -8.49
N GLY A 198 2.16 3.90 -9.40
CA GLY A 198 0.97 3.28 -9.99
C GLY A 198 1.30 2.08 -10.86
N ALA A 199 0.33 1.18 -11.01
CA ALA A 199 0.43 0.06 -11.96
C ALA A 199 0.63 0.56 -13.38
N GLY A 200 1.66 0.04 -14.05
CA GLY A 200 2.00 0.42 -15.42
C GLY A 200 2.43 1.89 -15.60
N GLU A 201 2.69 2.60 -14.51
CA GLU A 201 3.16 3.99 -14.57
C GLU A 201 4.54 4.04 -15.25
N SER A 202 4.80 5.07 -16.04
CA SER A 202 6.10 5.23 -16.71
C SER A 202 6.58 6.66 -16.60
N PHE A 203 7.89 6.82 -16.41
CA PHE A 203 8.53 8.11 -16.22
C PHE A 203 9.55 8.35 -17.34
N VAL A 204 9.54 9.57 -17.90
CA VAL A 204 10.49 9.97 -18.94
C VAL A 204 11.18 11.25 -18.49
N ARG A 205 12.51 11.23 -18.41
CA ARG A 205 13.33 12.41 -18.14
C ARG A 205 14.66 12.27 -18.87
N ASP A 206 15.06 13.35 -19.55
CA ASP A 206 16.33 13.42 -20.30
C ASP A 206 16.52 12.26 -21.29
N GLY A 207 15.42 11.80 -21.91
CA GLY A 207 15.41 10.69 -22.87
C GLY A 207 15.51 9.29 -22.25
N VAL A 208 15.72 9.19 -20.94
CA VAL A 208 15.69 7.91 -20.21
C VAL A 208 14.25 7.61 -19.81
N ARG A 209 13.74 6.48 -20.31
CA ARG A 209 12.41 5.97 -19.97
C ARG A 209 12.53 4.88 -18.92
N GLN A 210 12.07 5.16 -17.71
CA GLN A 210 11.72 4.11 -16.76
C GLN A 210 10.36 3.55 -17.14
N THR A 211 10.30 2.24 -17.33
CA THR A 211 9.15 1.60 -17.97
C THR A 211 8.24 0.95 -16.95
N ALA A 212 6.95 0.89 -17.31
CA ALA A 212 5.92 0.09 -16.67
C ALA A 212 6.33 -1.36 -16.35
N ALA A 213 7.33 -1.92 -17.05
CA ALA A 213 7.79 -3.28 -16.87
C ALA A 213 8.48 -3.51 -15.53
N ASP A 214 9.05 -2.47 -14.92
CA ASP A 214 9.72 -2.57 -13.61
C ASP A 214 8.70 -2.75 -12.46
N TRP A 215 7.46 -2.31 -12.66
CA TRP A 215 6.37 -2.39 -11.67
C TRP A 215 5.01 -2.58 -12.37
N PRO A 216 4.77 -3.75 -12.99
CA PRO A 216 3.56 -3.99 -13.78
C PRO A 216 2.27 -3.81 -12.96
N HIS A 217 2.34 -4.08 -11.66
CA HIS A 217 1.23 -3.93 -10.71
C HIS A 217 1.39 -2.74 -9.77
N GLY A 218 2.40 -1.91 -9.98
CA GLY A 218 2.76 -0.80 -9.11
C GLY A 218 3.88 -1.18 -8.16
N ALA A 219 4.37 -0.20 -7.41
CA ALA A 219 5.48 -0.38 -6.48
C ALA A 219 5.36 0.58 -5.30
N PHE A 220 6.01 0.22 -4.20
CA PHE A 220 6.22 1.11 -3.07
C PHE A 220 7.69 1.51 -3.02
N ALA A 221 7.98 2.80 -3.17
CA ALA A 221 9.32 3.35 -3.21
C ALA A 221 9.67 4.04 -1.90
N PHE A 222 10.94 3.95 -1.50
CA PHE A 222 11.53 4.63 -0.35
C PHE A 222 12.75 5.43 -0.80
N PHE A 223 12.86 6.65 -0.27
CA PHE A 223 13.93 7.59 -0.54
C PHE A 223 14.57 8.02 0.78
N PHE A 224 15.89 7.94 0.85
CA PHE A 224 16.66 8.19 2.06
C PHE A 224 17.48 9.47 1.88
N GLU A 225 17.38 10.41 2.82
CA GLU A 225 18.12 11.67 2.75
C GLU A 225 19.62 11.47 3.03
N PHE A 226 19.97 10.57 3.95
CA PHE A 226 21.35 10.40 4.39
C PHE A 226 22.26 9.74 3.34
N ASP A 227 21.70 8.87 2.51
CA ASP A 227 22.42 8.18 1.44
C ASP A 227 21.44 7.63 0.40
N GLU A 228 21.39 8.30 -0.76
CA GLU A 228 20.61 7.90 -1.93
C GLU A 228 21.00 6.51 -2.45
N SER A 229 22.13 5.95 -1.99
CA SER A 229 22.51 4.57 -2.27
C SER A 229 21.49 3.56 -1.73
N TYR A 230 20.70 3.97 -0.74
CA TYR A 230 19.66 3.13 -0.13
C TYR A 230 18.30 3.23 -0.82
N ASP A 231 18.09 4.23 -1.68
CA ASP A 231 16.84 4.41 -2.42
C ASP A 231 16.46 3.10 -3.12
N CYS A 232 15.22 2.66 -2.88
CA CYS A 232 14.75 1.39 -3.40
C CYS A 232 13.24 1.38 -3.60
N TYR A 233 12.76 0.39 -4.34
CA TYR A 233 11.34 0.11 -4.44
C TYR A 233 11.07 -1.38 -4.23
N PHE A 234 9.81 -1.67 -3.94
CA PHE A 234 9.26 -3.00 -3.81
C PHE A 234 8.08 -3.12 -4.77
N ALA A 235 8.25 -3.87 -5.86
CA ALA A 235 7.16 -4.09 -6.83
C ALA A 235 6.06 -4.94 -6.21
N ILE A 236 4.80 -4.63 -6.52
CA ILE A 236 3.67 -5.47 -6.11
C ILE A 236 3.67 -6.73 -6.96
N GLU A 237 3.59 -7.90 -6.32
CA GLU A 237 3.43 -9.18 -7.00
C GLU A 237 1.94 -9.49 -7.19
N ALA A 238 1.56 -9.93 -8.39
CA ALA A 238 0.21 -10.43 -8.62
C ALA A 238 0.04 -11.77 -7.89
N GLY A 239 -0.70 -11.76 -6.77
CA GLY A 239 -0.84 -12.90 -5.86
C GLY A 239 -1.59 -14.13 -6.41
N TRP A 240 -1.91 -14.19 -7.72
CA TRP A 240 -2.69 -15.28 -8.31
C TRP A 240 -1.84 -16.40 -8.94
N GLU A 241 -0.55 -16.20 -9.16
CA GLU A 241 0.27 -17.12 -9.99
C GLU A 241 1.03 -18.22 -9.24
N ARG A 242 1.12 -18.19 -7.90
CA ARG A 242 1.63 -19.37 -7.18
C ARG A 242 0.44 -20.28 -6.86
N PRO A 243 0.39 -21.52 -7.37
CA PRO A 243 -0.52 -22.52 -6.82
C PRO A 243 -0.27 -22.51 -5.32
N LEU A 244 -1.32 -22.28 -4.52
CA LEU A 244 -1.26 -22.49 -3.08
C LEU A 244 -0.62 -23.85 -2.90
N GLY A 245 0.63 -23.86 -2.44
CA GLY A 245 1.48 -25.03 -2.56
C GLY A 245 0.69 -26.25 -2.13
N THR A 246 0.56 -27.21 -3.03
CA THR A 246 0.16 -28.57 -2.69
C THR A 246 1.01 -28.92 -1.49
N ARG A 247 0.43 -28.91 -0.29
CA ARG A 247 1.10 -29.42 0.89
C ARG A 247 1.53 -30.82 0.47
N ALA A 248 2.83 -31.03 0.31
CA ALA A 248 3.34 -32.37 0.15
C ALA A 248 2.91 -33.09 1.42
N VAL A 249 1.84 -33.88 1.31
CA VAL A 249 1.47 -34.83 2.34
C VAL A 249 2.63 -35.80 2.32
N SER A 250 3.55 -35.65 3.27
CA SER A 250 4.53 -36.69 3.53
C SER A 250 3.73 -37.90 3.99
N THR A 251 3.46 -38.84 3.10
CA THR A 251 3.07 -40.19 3.47
C THR A 251 4.29 -40.83 4.08
N ASP A 252 4.54 -40.50 5.34
CA ASP A 252 5.45 -41.23 6.19
C ASP A 252 4.80 -42.59 6.40
N THR A 253 5.18 -43.54 5.55
CA THR A 253 4.71 -44.93 5.61
C THR A 253 5.79 -45.66 6.38
N SER A 254 5.65 -45.66 7.70
CA SER A 254 6.45 -46.50 8.58
C SER A 254 5.93 -47.94 8.45
N GLU A 255 6.70 -48.80 7.79
CA GLU A 255 6.69 -50.25 7.99
C GLU A 255 7.59 -50.62 9.18
#